data_AF-X8IXA9-F1
#
_entry.id   AF-X8IXA9-F1
#
_cell.length_a   1.000
_cell.length_b   1.000
_cell.length_c   1.000
_cell.angle_alpha   90.00
_cell.angle_beta   90.00
_cell.angle_gamma   90.00
#
_symmetry.space_group_name_H-M   'P 1'
#
loop_
_entity.id
_entity.type
_entity.pdbx_description
1 polymer ?
#
loop_
_entity_poly.entity_id
_entity_poly.type
_entity_poly.pdbx_seq_one_letter_code
_entity_poly.pdbx_strand_id
1 'polypeptide(L)'
;MKSSASTCSLPFSDESISDISSPVIVATNPEPKTDAPLECKGLNLFEPGDGDVQITVNGTNFESHKYLIKRFQGLKSFLDTQTLDINIQRDDISAEDFREIFKVLYASIVTGPFVFTPHTLISTLRVATTYKHHELRDYCIRYLETLELDAIKRIELAQELHIPDWEKPAYHELGMREKPISKEEAKTIGLEAFVIIAEMHEKEQRRRGKEIDAMDVEQVRQSPVSASKVSVQDDTISDGSQKAFAAPLSGDTSEGNATVARPDHGVYIQLQVNILTAQLELTRI
;
A
#
# COMPACT_ATOMS: atom_id res chain seq x y z
N MET A 1 -34.04 -9.37 -83.90
CA MET A 1 -33.61 -8.08 -84.51
C MET A 1 -33.04 -7.23 -83.38
N LYS A 2 -31.75 -6.90 -83.19
CA LYS A 2 -30.46 -6.90 -83.93
C LYS A 2 -29.38 -7.30 -82.88
N SER A 3 -28.41 -8.21 -83.08
CA SER A 3 -27.12 -8.12 -83.81
C SER A 3 -26.30 -6.85 -83.50
N SER A 4 -24.98 -6.83 -83.21
CA SER A 4 -23.90 -7.85 -83.18
C SER A 4 -22.62 -7.24 -82.56
N ALA A 5 -21.65 -8.10 -82.22
CA ALA A 5 -20.17 -7.96 -82.41
C ALA A 5 -19.39 -7.02 -81.47
N SER A 6 -18.10 -7.19 -81.12
CA SER A 6 -16.99 -8.07 -81.56
C SER A 6 -15.74 -7.66 -80.71
N THR A 7 -15.08 -8.57 -79.97
CA THR A 7 -13.78 -9.27 -80.26
C THR A 7 -12.50 -8.62 -79.66
N CYS A 8 -11.61 -9.50 -79.13
CA CYS A 8 -10.13 -9.46 -79.15
C CYS A 8 -9.42 -8.52 -78.14
N SER A 9 -8.27 -8.83 -77.50
CA SER A 9 -7.27 -9.91 -77.58
C SER A 9 -6.43 -9.92 -76.28
N LEU A 10 -5.88 -11.09 -75.91
CA LEU A 10 -4.65 -11.30 -75.10
C LEU A 10 -3.41 -10.75 -75.89
N PRO A 11 -2.15 -10.61 -75.37
CA PRO A 11 -1.43 -11.62 -74.54
C PRO A 11 -0.15 -11.22 -73.73
N PHE A 12 0.49 -12.26 -73.12
CA PHE A 12 1.95 -12.48 -72.89
C PHE A 12 2.71 -11.58 -71.89
N SER A 13 3.71 -11.96 -71.09
CA SER A 13 4.54 -13.16 -70.74
C SER A 13 5.18 -12.84 -69.37
N ASP A 14 5.36 -13.74 -68.40
CA ASP A 14 6.41 -14.77 -68.18
C ASP A 14 7.81 -14.24 -67.76
N GLU A 15 8.50 -15.09 -66.96
CA GLU A 15 9.86 -15.03 -66.37
C GLU A 15 10.09 -14.18 -65.10
N SER A 16 10.50 -14.67 -63.91
CA SER A 16 11.35 -15.78 -63.41
C SER A 16 12.74 -15.31 -62.91
N ILE A 17 13.11 -15.87 -61.75
CA ILE A 17 14.46 -16.18 -61.20
C ILE A 17 15.19 -15.15 -60.29
N SER A 18 15.38 -15.61 -59.03
CA SER A 18 16.52 -15.50 -58.08
C SER A 18 17.19 -14.16 -57.74
N ASP A 19 17.44 -13.89 -56.45
CA ASP A 19 18.67 -14.37 -55.79
C ASP A 19 18.76 -14.00 -54.31
N ILE A 20 19.45 -14.88 -53.59
CA ILE A 20 19.74 -14.90 -52.16
C ILE A 20 20.94 -13.98 -51.89
N SER A 21 20.85 -13.07 -50.92
CA SER A 21 22.03 -12.58 -50.20
C SER A 21 21.65 -11.88 -48.90
N SER A 22 21.89 -12.55 -47.77
CA SER A 22 22.01 -11.90 -46.47
C SER A 22 23.32 -11.11 -46.40
N PRO A 23 23.35 -10.00 -45.65
CA PRO A 23 24.60 -9.65 -45.00
C PRO A 23 24.46 -9.43 -43.47
N VAL A 24 25.27 -10.22 -42.76
CA VAL A 24 26.22 -9.81 -41.70
C VAL A 24 25.64 -9.05 -40.50
N ILE A 25 25.50 -9.78 -39.38
CA ILE A 25 25.40 -9.21 -38.03
C ILE A 25 26.79 -8.76 -37.60
N VAL A 26 27.00 -7.45 -37.53
CA VAL A 26 28.16 -6.84 -36.85
C VAL A 26 27.78 -6.65 -35.39
N ALA A 27 28.46 -7.38 -34.50
CA ALA A 27 28.38 -7.17 -33.06
C ALA A 27 29.12 -5.89 -32.68
N THR A 28 28.42 -4.91 -32.12
CA THR A 28 29.02 -3.83 -31.34
C THR A 28 28.41 -3.83 -29.95
N ASN A 29 29.24 -4.20 -28.97
CA ASN A 29 28.92 -4.10 -27.56
C ASN A 29 28.96 -2.62 -27.13
N PRO A 30 28.06 -2.18 -26.25
CA PRO A 30 28.53 -1.43 -25.10
C PRO A 30 27.81 -1.84 -23.80
N GLU A 31 28.57 -2.32 -22.83
CA GLU A 31 28.21 -2.18 -21.40
C GLU A 31 28.49 -0.73 -20.93
N PRO A 32 28.09 -0.29 -19.71
CA PRO A 32 27.05 -0.80 -18.80
C PRO A 32 26.07 0.34 -18.41
N LYS A 33 24.85 0.03 -17.95
CA LYS A 33 24.05 0.96 -17.12
C LYS A 33 22.86 0.28 -16.46
N THR A 34 23.01 0.15 -15.14
CA THR A 34 21.98 0.36 -14.12
C THR A 34 20.70 -0.48 -14.25
N ASP A 35 20.63 -1.54 -13.44
CA ASP A 35 19.45 -2.35 -13.19
C ASP A 35 18.29 -1.51 -12.63
N ALA A 36 17.49 -0.93 -13.53
CA ALA A 36 16.12 -0.56 -13.23
C ALA A 36 15.23 -1.81 -13.44
N PRO A 37 14.31 -2.13 -12.52
CA PRO A 37 13.35 -3.20 -12.75
C PRO A 37 12.62 -3.00 -14.06
N LEU A 38 12.48 -4.06 -14.84
CA LEU A 38 11.75 -4.11 -16.10
C LEU A 38 10.28 -3.71 -15.86
N GLU A 39 9.96 -2.43 -16.01
CA GLU A 39 8.60 -2.01 -16.32
C GLU A 39 8.21 -2.66 -17.64
N CYS A 40 7.23 -3.56 -17.60
CA CYS A 40 6.67 -4.19 -18.80
C CYS A 40 6.08 -3.10 -19.70
N LYS A 41 6.88 -2.60 -20.65
CA LYS A 41 6.45 -1.70 -21.71
C LYS A 41 5.46 -2.41 -22.63
N GLY A 42 4.18 -2.31 -22.28
CA GLY A 42 3.09 -2.07 -23.23
C GLY A 42 2.82 -3.13 -24.30
N LEU A 43 3.20 -4.40 -24.11
CA LEU A 43 2.59 -5.45 -24.93
C LEU A 43 1.18 -5.68 -24.41
N ASN A 44 0.18 -5.22 -25.16
CA ASN A 44 -1.19 -5.70 -24.97
C ASN A 44 -1.16 -7.21 -25.17
N LEU A 45 -1.42 -7.97 -24.09
CA LEU A 45 -1.33 -9.42 -24.08
C LEU A 45 -2.32 -10.09 -25.07
N PHE A 46 -3.31 -9.33 -25.53
CA PHE A 46 -4.33 -9.73 -26.50
C PHE A 46 -4.47 -8.64 -27.56
N GLU A 47 -4.76 -9.05 -28.80
CA GLU A 47 -5.12 -8.11 -29.86
C GLU A 47 -6.51 -7.51 -29.55
N PRO A 48 -6.74 -6.20 -29.78
CA PRO A 48 -8.09 -5.64 -29.73
C PRO A 48 -9.02 -6.43 -30.66
N GLY A 49 -10.18 -6.87 -30.15
CA GLY A 49 -11.13 -7.73 -30.87
C GLY A 49 -11.10 -9.22 -30.51
N ASP A 50 -10.09 -9.71 -29.77
CA ASP A 50 -10.03 -11.12 -29.32
C ASP A 50 -10.90 -11.41 -28.09
N GLY A 51 -11.43 -10.38 -27.43
CA GLY A 51 -12.26 -10.52 -26.24
C GLY A 51 -13.62 -11.16 -26.54
N ASP A 52 -13.97 -12.20 -25.78
CA ASP A 52 -15.29 -12.84 -25.84
C ASP A 52 -16.31 -12.21 -24.86
N VAL A 53 -15.97 -11.11 -24.19
CA VAL A 53 -16.90 -10.32 -23.37
C VAL A 53 -16.58 -8.83 -23.47
N GLN A 54 -17.64 -8.02 -23.60
CA GLN A 54 -17.59 -6.57 -23.52
C GLN A 54 -18.12 -6.11 -22.17
N ILE A 55 -17.40 -5.20 -21.53
CA ILE A 55 -17.79 -4.59 -20.26
C ILE A 55 -17.78 -3.07 -20.46
N THR A 56 -18.93 -2.45 -20.32
CA THR A 56 -19.09 -1.00 -20.34
C THR A 56 -19.15 -0.48 -18.91
N VAL A 57 -18.19 0.34 -18.49
CA VAL A 57 -18.13 0.95 -17.15
C VAL A 57 -18.20 2.46 -17.29
N ASN A 58 -19.26 3.08 -16.79
CA ASN A 58 -19.46 4.53 -16.84
C ASN A 58 -19.25 5.10 -18.26
N GLY A 59 -19.73 4.37 -19.28
CA GLY A 59 -19.60 4.74 -20.70
C GLY A 59 -18.25 4.41 -21.36
N THR A 60 -17.29 3.83 -20.62
CA THR A 60 -16.02 3.34 -21.17
C THR A 60 -16.11 1.85 -21.45
N ASN A 61 -15.78 1.43 -22.67
CA ASN A 61 -15.86 0.03 -23.09
C ASN A 61 -14.52 -0.69 -22.89
N PHE A 62 -14.60 -1.91 -22.38
CA PHE A 62 -13.49 -2.83 -22.20
C PHE A 62 -13.82 -4.16 -22.88
N GLU A 63 -12.87 -4.69 -23.64
CA GLU A 63 -12.94 -6.04 -24.17
C GLU A 63 -12.07 -6.96 -23.29
N SER A 64 -12.64 -8.08 -22.87
CA SER A 64 -11.96 -9.03 -22.00
C SER A 64 -12.36 -10.46 -22.31
N HIS A 65 -11.94 -11.38 -21.45
CA HIS A 65 -12.20 -12.81 -21.59
C HIS A 65 -13.09 -13.34 -20.46
N LYS A 66 -14.12 -14.10 -20.80
CA LYS A 66 -15.16 -14.63 -19.93
C LYS A 66 -14.59 -15.45 -18.78
N TYR A 67 -13.49 -16.17 -19.01
CA TYR A 67 -12.84 -16.97 -17.96
C TYR A 67 -12.24 -16.09 -16.84
N LEU A 68 -11.73 -14.88 -17.16
CA LEU A 68 -11.24 -13.92 -16.15
C LEU A 68 -12.41 -13.34 -15.36
N ILE A 69 -13.47 -12.94 -16.07
CA ILE A 69 -14.64 -12.27 -15.48
C ILE A 69 -15.46 -13.22 -14.58
N LYS A 70 -15.54 -14.51 -14.93
CA LYS A 70 -16.23 -15.54 -14.12
C LYS A 70 -15.70 -15.69 -12.70
N ARG A 71 -14.47 -15.25 -12.43
CA ARG A 71 -13.87 -15.31 -11.09
C ARG A 71 -14.46 -14.26 -10.14
N PHE A 72 -15.06 -13.20 -10.67
CA PHE A 72 -15.79 -12.21 -9.89
C PHE A 72 -17.21 -12.71 -9.67
N GLN A 73 -17.57 -13.06 -8.43
CA GLN A 73 -18.92 -13.54 -8.14
C GLN A 73 -19.98 -12.50 -8.50
N GLY A 74 -19.69 -11.21 -8.28
CA GLY A 74 -20.57 -10.10 -8.61
C GLY A 74 -20.72 -9.86 -10.12
N LEU A 75 -19.71 -10.17 -10.94
CA LEU A 75 -19.81 -10.03 -12.40
C LEU A 75 -20.36 -11.30 -13.07
N LYS A 76 -20.15 -12.46 -12.45
CA LYS A 76 -20.62 -13.75 -12.95
C LYS A 76 -22.14 -13.77 -13.14
N SER A 77 -22.92 -13.18 -12.25
CA SER A 77 -24.39 -13.11 -12.38
C SER A 77 -24.85 -12.37 -13.65
N PHE A 78 -24.07 -11.40 -14.14
CA PHE A 78 -24.38 -10.71 -15.39
C PHE A 78 -24.14 -11.61 -16.61
N LEU A 79 -23.07 -12.41 -16.57
CA LEU A 79 -22.76 -13.38 -17.64
C LEU A 79 -23.75 -14.53 -17.75
N ASP A 80 -24.45 -14.83 -16.67
CA ASP A 80 -25.49 -15.86 -16.65
C ASP A 80 -26.83 -15.33 -17.22
N THR A 81 -27.01 -14.00 -17.24
CA THR A 81 -28.27 -13.33 -17.63
C THR A 81 -28.20 -12.68 -19.02
N GLN A 82 -27.03 -12.18 -19.43
CA GLN A 82 -26.77 -11.53 -20.73
C GLN A 82 -25.53 -12.15 -21.38
N THR A 83 -25.58 -12.37 -22.70
CA THR A 83 -24.66 -13.33 -23.32
C THR A 83 -23.24 -12.85 -23.55
N LEU A 84 -22.91 -11.57 -23.78
CA LEU A 84 -21.51 -11.12 -23.85
C LEU A 84 -21.31 -9.62 -23.51
N ASP A 85 -22.34 -8.87 -23.10
CA ASP A 85 -22.24 -7.41 -22.83
C ASP A 85 -22.69 -7.11 -21.40
N ILE A 86 -21.80 -6.54 -20.59
CA ILE A 86 -22.03 -6.15 -19.19
C ILE A 86 -22.00 -4.63 -19.10
N ASN A 87 -23.08 -4.00 -18.67
CA ASN A 87 -23.13 -2.56 -18.44
C ASN A 87 -23.15 -2.24 -16.93
N ILE A 88 -22.18 -1.46 -16.49
CA ILE A 88 -21.95 -1.04 -15.11
C ILE A 88 -22.01 0.48 -15.04
N GLN A 89 -22.91 0.99 -14.21
CA GLN A 89 -23.04 2.41 -13.88
C GLN A 89 -22.93 2.57 -12.37
N ARG A 90 -21.81 3.13 -11.91
CA ARG A 90 -21.47 3.26 -10.49
C ARG A 90 -20.61 4.48 -10.23
N ASP A 91 -20.93 5.21 -9.16
CA ASP A 91 -20.18 6.41 -8.76
C ASP A 91 -18.96 6.07 -7.90
N ASP A 92 -18.97 4.92 -7.21
CA ASP A 92 -17.92 4.46 -6.31
C ASP A 92 -16.77 3.73 -7.03
N ILE A 93 -16.93 3.39 -8.31
CA ILE A 93 -15.91 2.74 -9.12
C ILE A 93 -15.75 3.46 -10.44
N SER A 94 -14.52 3.82 -10.78
CA SER A 94 -14.20 4.47 -12.04
C SER A 94 -13.85 3.45 -13.12
N ALA A 95 -13.93 3.88 -14.39
CA ALA A 95 -13.38 3.12 -15.51
C ALA A 95 -11.86 2.89 -15.37
N GLU A 96 -11.14 3.80 -14.70
CA GLU A 96 -9.71 3.64 -14.46
C GLU A 96 -9.42 2.49 -13.48
N ASP A 97 -10.28 2.29 -12.47
CA ASP A 97 -10.15 1.15 -11.58
C ASP A 97 -10.27 -0.19 -12.34
N PHE A 98 -11.18 -0.23 -13.32
CA PHE A 98 -11.30 -1.37 -14.24
C PHE A 98 -10.07 -1.55 -15.13
N ARG A 99 -9.45 -0.45 -15.60
CA ARG A 99 -8.21 -0.53 -16.37
C ARG A 99 -7.08 -1.14 -15.54
N GLU A 100 -6.93 -0.72 -14.29
CA GLU A 100 -5.88 -1.21 -13.39
C GLU A 100 -6.05 -2.69 -13.05
N ILE A 101 -7.27 -3.14 -12.74
CA ILE A 101 -7.51 -4.56 -12.46
C ILE A 101 -7.24 -5.44 -13.68
N PHE A 102 -7.52 -4.97 -14.91
CA PHE A 102 -7.18 -5.74 -16.10
C PHE A 102 -5.67 -5.94 -16.25
N LYS A 103 -4.84 -4.95 -15.91
CA LYS A 103 -3.38 -5.14 -15.89
C LYS A 103 -2.99 -6.30 -14.97
N VAL A 104 -3.58 -6.37 -13.77
CA VAL A 104 -3.29 -7.43 -12.79
C VAL A 104 -3.83 -8.79 -13.24
N LEU A 105 -5.07 -8.84 -13.73
CA LEU A 105 -5.69 -10.07 -14.22
C LEU A 105 -4.90 -10.68 -15.38
N TYR A 106 -4.48 -9.85 -16.33
CA TYR A 106 -3.76 -10.33 -17.49
C TYR A 106 -2.31 -10.73 -17.17
N ALA A 107 -1.66 -10.01 -16.26
CA ALA A 107 -0.36 -10.43 -15.73
C ALA A 107 -0.42 -11.81 -15.04
N SER A 108 -1.56 -12.19 -14.43
CA SER A 108 -1.70 -13.50 -13.77
C SER A 108 -1.66 -14.72 -14.70
N ILE A 109 -1.82 -14.52 -16.01
CA ILE A 109 -1.83 -15.60 -17.01
C ILE A 109 -0.40 -15.95 -17.47
N VAL A 110 0.46 -14.93 -17.52
CA VAL A 110 1.84 -15.07 -17.97
C VAL A 110 2.76 -15.26 -16.77
N THR A 111 3.84 -16.01 -16.97
CA THR A 111 4.88 -16.18 -15.94
C THR A 111 5.92 -15.09 -16.10
N GLY A 112 6.03 -14.19 -15.13
CA GLY A 112 7.02 -13.13 -15.13
C GLY A 112 7.07 -12.39 -13.79
N PRO A 113 8.16 -11.65 -13.52
CA PRO A 113 8.18 -10.74 -12.39
C PRO A 113 7.26 -9.55 -12.70
N PHE A 114 6.13 -9.47 -12.02
CA PHE A 114 5.23 -8.32 -12.11
C PHE A 114 5.31 -7.51 -10.82
N VAL A 115 5.70 -6.25 -10.97
CA VAL A 115 5.65 -5.26 -9.90
C VAL A 115 4.51 -4.31 -10.22
N PHE A 116 3.57 -4.19 -9.29
CA PHE A 116 2.44 -3.28 -9.43
C PHE A 116 2.63 -2.06 -8.55
N THR A 117 2.20 -0.91 -9.06
CA THR A 117 2.20 0.33 -8.27
C THR A 117 1.16 0.24 -7.15
N PRO A 118 1.33 1.00 -6.04
CA PRO A 118 0.28 1.10 -5.01
C PRO A 118 -1.07 1.52 -5.58
N HIS A 119 -1.08 2.44 -6.57
CA HIS A 119 -2.29 2.87 -7.26
C HIS A 119 -3.01 1.69 -7.93
N THR A 120 -2.28 0.90 -8.74
CA THR A 120 -2.81 -0.29 -9.41
C THR A 120 -3.41 -1.28 -8.40
N LEU A 121 -2.70 -1.53 -7.29
CA LEU A 121 -3.14 -2.45 -6.25
C LEU A 121 -4.39 -1.96 -5.51
N ILE A 122 -4.46 -0.67 -5.17
CA ILE A 122 -5.63 -0.06 -4.50
C ILE A 122 -6.85 -0.10 -5.41
N SER A 123 -6.71 0.33 -6.67
CA SER A 123 -7.78 0.25 -7.67
C SER A 123 -8.26 -1.18 -7.90
N THR A 124 -7.33 -2.13 -7.99
CA THR A 124 -7.67 -3.56 -8.09
C THR A 124 -8.42 -4.04 -6.85
N LEU A 125 -7.99 -3.64 -5.66
CA LEU A 125 -8.60 -4.02 -4.40
C LEU A 125 -10.03 -3.49 -4.26
N ARG A 126 -10.31 -2.26 -4.73
CA ARG A 126 -11.66 -1.69 -4.82
C ARG A 126 -12.59 -2.59 -5.63
N VAL A 127 -12.22 -2.86 -6.88
CA VAL A 127 -13.05 -3.68 -7.78
C VAL A 127 -13.19 -5.12 -7.26
N ALA A 128 -12.11 -5.71 -6.76
CA ALA A 128 -12.13 -7.05 -6.17
C ALA A 128 -13.05 -7.15 -4.95
N THR A 129 -13.09 -6.11 -4.11
CA THR A 129 -13.97 -6.04 -2.94
C THR A 129 -15.44 -5.89 -3.38
N THR A 130 -15.73 -4.95 -4.27
CA THR A 130 -17.11 -4.69 -4.72
C THR A 130 -17.73 -5.86 -5.48
N TYR A 131 -16.95 -6.52 -6.34
CA TYR A 131 -17.43 -7.65 -7.14
C TYR A 131 -17.05 -9.02 -6.58
N LYS A 132 -16.63 -9.06 -5.31
CA LYS A 132 -16.42 -10.30 -4.52
C LYS A 132 -15.48 -11.29 -5.21
N HIS A 133 -14.28 -10.85 -5.54
CA HIS A 133 -13.17 -11.71 -5.96
C HIS A 133 -12.19 -11.86 -4.79
N HIS A 134 -12.41 -12.86 -3.94
CA HIS A 134 -11.71 -13.02 -2.67
C HIS A 134 -10.20 -13.26 -2.84
N GLU A 135 -9.79 -14.11 -3.77
CA GLU A 135 -8.37 -14.43 -3.97
C GLU A 135 -7.57 -13.22 -4.44
N LEU A 136 -8.17 -12.40 -5.31
CA LEU A 136 -7.55 -11.18 -5.81
C LEU A 136 -7.53 -10.09 -4.74
N ARG A 137 -8.59 -9.99 -3.93
CA ARG A 137 -8.63 -9.12 -2.75
C ARG A 137 -7.49 -9.45 -1.79
N ASP A 138 -7.35 -10.72 -1.42
CA ASP A 138 -6.33 -11.16 -0.48
C ASP A 138 -4.92 -11.00 -1.06
N TYR A 139 -4.75 -11.19 -2.37
CA TYR A 139 -3.50 -10.89 -3.07
C TYR A 139 -3.11 -9.41 -2.93
N CYS A 140 -4.04 -8.49 -3.21
CA CYS A 140 -3.77 -7.07 -3.12
C CYS A 140 -3.49 -6.63 -1.68
N ILE A 141 -4.21 -7.16 -0.68
CA ILE A 141 -3.97 -6.86 0.73
C ILE A 141 -2.56 -7.28 1.14
N ARG A 142 -2.18 -8.54 0.89
CA ARG A 142 -0.84 -9.04 1.22
C ARG A 142 0.26 -8.24 0.54
N TYR A 143 0.07 -7.84 -0.73
CA TYR A 143 1.05 -7.03 -1.41
C TYR A 143 1.14 -5.64 -0.77
N LEU A 144 0.02 -4.95 -0.57
CA LEU A 144 -0.01 -3.62 0.03
C LEU A 144 0.60 -3.60 1.45
N GLU A 145 0.47 -4.67 2.23
CA GLU A 145 1.10 -4.81 3.55
C GLU A 145 2.64 -4.85 3.49
N THR A 146 3.22 -5.25 2.35
CA THR A 146 4.68 -5.19 2.15
C THR A 146 5.17 -3.79 1.77
N LEU A 147 4.26 -2.87 1.46
CA LEU A 147 4.59 -1.51 1.04
C LEU A 147 4.49 -0.55 2.23
N GLU A 148 5.40 0.42 2.28
CA GLU A 148 5.35 1.48 3.28
C GLU A 148 4.23 2.48 2.92
N LEU A 149 3.06 2.27 3.52
CA LEU A 149 1.91 3.18 3.42
C LEU A 149 1.80 4.04 4.68
N ASP A 150 1.62 5.35 4.48
CA ASP A 150 1.35 6.29 5.57
C ASP A 150 0.15 5.84 6.43
N ALA A 151 0.23 6.06 7.74
CA ALA A 151 -0.80 5.62 8.68
C ALA A 151 -2.19 6.18 8.33
N ILE A 152 -2.30 7.44 7.90
CA ILE A 152 -3.58 8.03 7.49
C ILE A 152 -4.11 7.33 6.26
N LYS A 153 -3.23 7.02 5.29
CA LYS A 153 -3.63 6.30 4.09
C LYS A 153 -4.10 4.88 4.40
N ARG A 154 -3.45 4.18 5.34
CA ARG A 154 -3.89 2.86 5.81
C ARG A 154 -5.27 2.92 6.46
N ILE A 155 -5.55 3.94 7.27
CA ILE A 155 -6.87 4.13 7.91
C ILE A 155 -7.95 4.39 6.86
N GLU A 156 -7.67 5.29 5.91
CA GLU A 156 -8.59 5.59 4.80
C GLU A 156 -8.96 4.31 4.03
N LEU A 157 -7.95 3.53 3.63
CA LEU A 157 -8.16 2.27 2.91
C LEU A 157 -8.85 1.20 3.76
N ALA A 158 -8.52 1.11 5.05
CA ALA A 158 -9.12 0.16 5.98
C ALA A 158 -10.62 0.39 6.11
N GLN A 159 -11.04 1.65 6.25
CA GLN A 159 -12.43 2.04 6.34
C GLN A 159 -13.16 1.85 5.01
N GLU A 160 -12.54 2.28 3.90
CA GLU A 160 -13.11 2.18 2.56
C GLU A 160 -13.32 0.72 2.13
N LEU A 161 -12.33 -0.15 2.39
CA LEU A 161 -12.24 -1.51 1.84
C LEU A 161 -12.52 -2.60 2.88
N HIS A 162 -12.95 -2.19 4.08
CA HIS A 162 -13.32 -3.03 5.20
C HIS A 162 -12.16 -3.97 5.62
N ILE A 163 -11.02 -3.39 5.98
CA ILE A 163 -9.79 -4.07 6.42
C ILE A 163 -9.43 -3.62 7.85
N PRO A 164 -10.18 -4.06 8.88
CA PRO A 164 -10.04 -3.55 10.24
C PRO A 164 -8.65 -3.82 10.85
N ASP A 165 -7.95 -4.86 10.38
CA ASP A 165 -6.62 -5.24 10.85
C ASP A 165 -5.56 -4.14 10.62
N TRP A 166 -5.80 -3.22 9.68
CA TRP A 166 -4.91 -2.11 9.37
C TRP A 166 -5.13 -0.89 10.27
N GLU A 167 -6.31 -0.75 10.89
CA GLU A 167 -6.65 0.45 11.67
C GLU A 167 -5.84 0.53 12.96
N LYS A 168 -5.84 -0.54 13.76
CA LYS A 168 -5.17 -0.58 15.06
C LYS A 168 -3.67 -0.24 15.00
N PRO A 169 -2.85 -0.84 14.12
CA PRO A 169 -1.44 -0.47 14.02
C PRO A 169 -1.26 0.97 13.54
N ALA A 170 -2.11 1.46 12.63
CA ALA A 170 -2.04 2.84 12.15
C ALA A 170 -2.42 3.87 13.25
N TYR A 171 -3.44 3.59 14.06
CA TYR A 171 -3.80 4.42 15.22
C TYR A 171 -2.65 4.48 16.23
N HIS A 172 -2.00 3.35 16.49
CA HIS A 172 -0.84 3.31 17.38
C HIS A 172 0.33 4.16 16.84
N GLU A 173 0.64 4.03 15.56
CA GLU A 173 1.67 4.85 14.92
C GLU A 173 1.39 6.35 15.04
N LEU A 174 0.14 6.77 14.77
CA LEU A 174 -0.28 8.17 14.92
C LEU A 174 -0.21 8.66 16.37
N GLY A 175 -0.58 7.81 17.33
CA GLY A 175 -0.50 8.14 18.75
C GLY A 175 0.93 8.31 19.25
N MET A 176 1.91 7.61 18.66
CA MET A 176 3.32 7.69 19.04
C MET A 176 4.12 8.74 18.24
N ARG A 177 3.53 9.31 17.19
CA ARG A 177 4.15 10.33 16.34
C ARG A 177 4.32 11.65 17.09
N GLU A 178 5.39 12.40 16.80
CA GLU A 178 5.61 13.74 17.39
C GLU A 178 4.69 14.80 16.79
N LYS A 179 4.40 14.66 15.50
CA LYS A 179 3.60 15.62 14.74
C LYS A 179 2.12 15.50 15.19
N PRO A 180 1.50 16.62 15.60
CA PRO A 180 0.09 16.62 16.00
C PRO A 180 -0.81 16.22 14.84
N ILE A 181 -2.00 15.70 15.17
CA ILE A 181 -3.02 15.34 14.19
C ILE A 181 -3.60 16.61 13.57
N SER A 182 -3.54 16.71 12.24
CA SER A 182 -4.12 17.84 11.50
C SER A 182 -5.65 17.75 11.45
N LYS A 183 -6.31 18.84 11.08
CA LYS A 183 -7.77 18.86 10.92
C LYS A 183 -8.24 17.93 9.79
N GLU A 184 -7.44 17.81 8.73
CA GLU A 184 -7.68 16.95 7.58
C GLU A 184 -7.49 15.48 7.95
N GLU A 185 -6.43 15.17 8.69
CA GLU A 185 -6.19 13.84 9.26
C GLU A 185 -7.35 13.44 10.18
N ALA A 186 -7.78 14.32 11.10
CA ALA A 186 -8.88 14.05 12.03
C ALA A 186 -10.21 13.74 11.32
N LYS A 187 -10.49 14.41 10.19
CA LYS A 187 -11.68 14.10 9.37
C LYS A 187 -11.65 12.70 8.78
N THR A 188 -10.47 12.23 8.39
CA THR A 188 -10.28 10.89 7.80
C THR A 188 -10.39 9.82 8.87
N ILE A 189 -9.81 10.06 10.04
CA ILE A 189 -9.81 9.12 11.16
C ILE A 189 -11.23 8.91 11.72
N GLY A 190 -12.02 9.98 11.81
CA GLY A 190 -13.31 9.99 12.49
C GLY A 190 -13.19 10.31 13.98
N LEU A 191 -14.30 10.76 14.59
CA LEU A 191 -14.29 11.34 15.94
C LEU A 191 -13.86 10.32 17.02
N GLU A 192 -14.43 9.12 17.01
CA GLU A 192 -14.17 8.11 18.04
C GLU A 192 -12.70 7.68 18.06
N ALA A 193 -12.15 7.34 16.89
CA ALA A 193 -10.75 6.98 16.77
C ALA A 193 -9.82 8.17 17.06
N PHE A 194 -10.22 9.40 16.69
CA PHE A 194 -9.46 10.61 17.00
C PHE A 194 -9.28 10.82 18.51
N VAL A 195 -10.34 10.63 19.31
CA VAL A 195 -10.26 10.76 20.78
C VAL A 195 -9.23 9.78 21.34
N ILE A 196 -9.29 8.52 20.91
CA ILE A 196 -8.35 7.47 21.36
C ILE A 196 -6.91 7.83 20.98
N ILE A 197 -6.67 8.27 19.74
CA ILE A 197 -5.32 8.66 19.28
C ILE A 197 -4.82 9.89 20.04
N ALA A 198 -5.69 10.87 20.32
CA ALA A 198 -5.34 12.07 21.06
C ALA A 198 -4.92 11.74 22.50
N GLU A 199 -5.63 10.83 23.17
CA GLU A 199 -5.25 10.33 24.51
C GLU A 199 -3.89 9.62 24.49
N MET A 200 -3.65 8.77 23.48
CA MET A 200 -2.35 8.10 23.31
C MET A 200 -1.22 9.11 23.11
N HIS A 201 -1.46 10.12 22.28
CA HIS A 201 -0.51 11.17 22.00
C HIS A 201 -0.20 12.01 23.25
N GLU A 202 -1.22 12.44 24.00
CA GLU A 202 -1.02 13.21 25.23
C GLU A 202 -0.23 12.43 26.29
N LYS A 203 -0.53 11.14 26.43
CA LYS A 203 0.21 10.25 27.34
C LYS A 203 1.68 10.14 26.93
N GLU A 204 1.94 10.00 25.65
CA GLU A 204 3.29 9.88 25.11
C GLU A 204 4.09 11.19 25.23
N GLN A 205 3.48 12.33 24.92
CA GLN A 205 4.14 13.64 25.08
C GLN A 205 4.49 13.91 26.54
N ARG A 206 3.61 13.55 27.48
CA ARG A 206 3.90 13.66 28.92
C ARG A 206 5.03 12.74 29.35
N ARG A 207 5.14 11.54 28.78
CA ARG A 207 6.25 10.61 29.05
C ARG A 207 7.58 11.24 28.58
N ARG A 208 7.61 11.76 27.35
CA ARG A 208 8.81 12.41 26.77
C ARG A 208 9.23 13.65 27.55
N GLY A 209 8.29 14.50 27.97
CA GLY A 209 8.59 15.68 28.77
C GLY A 209 9.27 15.32 30.10
N LYS A 210 8.77 14.30 30.81
CA LYS A 210 9.38 13.82 32.06
C LYS A 210 10.80 13.26 31.85
N GLU A 211 11.07 12.64 30.71
CA GLU A 211 12.39 12.12 30.37
C GLU A 211 13.39 13.26 30.13
N ILE A 212 12.96 14.31 29.42
CA ILE A 212 13.78 15.52 29.21
C ILE A 212 14.10 16.19 30.55
N ASP A 213 13.08 16.41 31.40
CA ASP A 213 13.27 17.02 32.72
C ASP A 213 14.24 16.18 33.60
N ALA A 214 14.16 14.85 33.53
CA ALA A 214 15.06 13.96 34.27
C ALA A 214 16.50 13.99 33.74
N MET A 215 16.70 14.12 32.43
CA MET A 215 18.02 14.23 31.80
C MET A 215 18.71 15.55 32.18
N ASP A 216 17.98 16.66 32.21
CA ASP A 216 18.51 17.97 32.60
C ASP A 216 18.95 17.99 34.08
N VAL A 217 18.21 17.33 34.98
CA VAL A 217 18.57 17.24 36.40
C VAL A 217 19.86 16.43 36.63
N GLU A 218 20.08 15.37 35.86
CA GLU A 218 21.28 14.53 35.99
C GLU A 218 22.53 15.24 35.44
N GLN A 219 22.38 16.02 34.36
CA GLN A 219 23.48 16.80 33.78
C GLN A 219 23.90 17.99 34.67
N VAL A 220 22.95 18.61 35.39
CA VAL A 220 23.23 19.62 36.42
C VAL A 220 23.99 19.03 37.61
N ARG A 221 23.73 17.77 37.99
CA ARG A 221 24.43 17.09 39.10
C ARG A 221 25.86 16.67 38.76
N GLN A 222 26.19 16.48 37.49
CA GLN A 222 27.52 16.05 37.04
C GLN A 222 28.47 17.23 36.69
N SER A 223 28.01 18.48 36.80
CA SER A 223 28.89 19.66 36.65
C SER A 223 29.57 20.01 37.99
N PRO A 224 30.91 20.07 38.06
CA PRO A 224 31.61 20.45 39.29
C PRO A 224 31.39 21.94 39.55
N VAL A 225 30.77 22.27 40.69
CA VAL A 225 30.62 23.64 41.18
C VAL A 225 32.03 24.21 41.46
N SER A 226 32.53 25.04 40.56
CA SER A 226 33.60 25.98 40.86
C SER A 226 33.06 26.99 41.88
N ALA A 227 33.45 26.82 43.13
CA ALA A 227 33.16 27.72 44.23
C ALA A 227 33.81 29.09 43.98
N SER A 228 33.04 30.03 43.43
CA SER A 228 33.39 31.46 43.50
C SER A 228 32.87 32.04 44.81
N LYS A 229 33.82 32.39 45.66
CA LYS A 229 33.71 33.07 46.94
C LYS A 229 32.99 34.42 46.76
N VAL A 230 31.82 34.58 47.35
CA VAL A 230 31.19 35.90 47.56
C VAL A 230 31.37 36.27 49.03
N SER A 231 32.13 37.34 49.29
CA SER A 231 32.26 37.95 50.61
C SER A 231 31.21 39.06 50.78
N VAL A 232 30.29 38.80 51.72
CA VAL A 232 29.70 39.68 52.75
C VAL A 232 29.77 41.21 52.56
N GLN A 233 28.62 41.88 52.62
CA GLN A 233 28.40 42.97 53.58
C GLN A 233 26.95 43.04 54.08
N ASP A 234 26.89 43.39 55.35
CA ASP A 234 25.84 43.29 56.37
C ASP A 234 24.97 44.55 56.35
N ASP A 235 23.68 44.44 56.66
CA ASP A 235 22.96 45.46 57.43
C ASP A 235 21.65 44.88 58.01
N THR A 236 21.55 45.03 59.32
CA THR A 236 20.52 44.51 60.23
C THR A 236 19.34 45.49 60.37
N ILE A 237 18.14 44.94 60.67
CA ILE A 237 17.03 45.41 61.55
C ILE A 237 15.70 44.88 60.92
N SER A 238 15.15 43.74 61.36
CA SER A 238 14.31 43.46 62.55
C SER A 238 12.80 43.56 62.29
N ASP A 239 12.09 42.60 62.89
CA ASP A 239 10.65 42.53 63.22
C ASP A 239 9.71 41.98 62.12
N GLY A 240 8.82 41.01 62.33
CA GLY A 240 8.44 40.20 63.48
C GLY A 240 7.29 39.24 63.11
N SER A 241 7.00 38.28 64.00
CA SER A 241 5.78 37.45 64.09
C SER A 241 5.59 36.18 63.24
N GLN A 242 6.03 35.07 63.83
CA GLN A 242 5.37 33.76 64.04
C GLN A 242 3.97 33.50 63.43
N LYS A 243 3.79 32.34 62.78
CA LYS A 243 2.99 31.21 63.32
C LYS A 243 3.16 29.90 62.53
N ALA A 244 3.36 28.81 63.27
CA ALA A 244 3.45 27.42 62.84
C ALA A 244 2.06 26.79 62.56
N PHE A 245 2.03 25.67 61.82
CA PHE A 245 1.24 24.43 62.06
C PHE A 245 1.45 23.50 60.82
N ALA A 246 2.30 22.48 60.90
CA ALA A 246 1.97 21.07 61.22
C ALA A 246 1.37 20.27 60.04
N ALA A 247 2.13 19.26 59.57
CA ALA A 247 1.65 18.08 58.84
C ALA A 247 0.91 17.11 59.81
N PRO A 248 0.21 16.04 59.38
CA PRO A 248 0.88 14.86 58.80
C PRO A 248 0.08 13.94 57.82
N LEU A 249 0.85 13.24 56.98
CA LEU A 249 0.88 11.79 56.61
C LEU A 249 -0.37 10.92 56.35
N SER A 250 -0.09 9.91 55.50
CA SER A 250 -0.78 8.63 55.20
C SER A 250 -1.74 8.69 54.01
N GLY A 251 -1.61 7.90 52.94
CA GLY A 251 -0.93 6.62 52.73
C GLY A 251 -2.00 5.59 52.32
N ASP A 252 -1.95 5.09 51.10
CA ASP A 252 -2.09 3.65 50.89
C ASP A 252 -1.64 3.18 49.50
N THR A 253 -0.94 2.07 49.55
CA THR A 253 -0.34 1.29 48.48
C THR A 253 -1.34 0.21 48.08
N SER A 254 -1.51 -0.07 46.78
CA SER A 254 -1.91 -1.42 46.36
C SER A 254 -1.21 -1.76 45.06
N GLU A 255 -0.18 -2.58 45.21
CA GLU A 255 0.49 -3.33 44.17
C GLU A 255 -0.47 -4.32 43.52
N GLY A 256 -0.43 -4.40 42.20
CA GLY A 256 -1.03 -5.47 41.40
C GLY A 256 0.00 -5.91 40.36
N ASN A 257 0.86 -6.85 40.76
CA ASN A 257 1.84 -7.51 39.92
C ASN A 257 1.14 -8.36 38.84
N ALA A 258 1.25 -7.95 37.58
CA ALA A 258 0.99 -8.81 36.44
C ALA A 258 2.27 -8.88 35.59
N THR A 259 3.03 -9.96 35.80
CA THR A 259 4.15 -10.38 34.96
C THR A 259 3.62 -10.67 33.56
N VAL A 260 3.91 -9.81 32.59
CA VAL A 260 3.64 -10.06 31.16
C VAL A 260 4.94 -10.51 30.51
N ALA A 261 4.95 -11.76 30.07
CA ALA A 261 6.03 -12.38 29.33
C ALA A 261 6.31 -11.63 28.02
N ARG A 262 7.59 -11.34 27.77
CA ARG A 262 8.10 -10.89 26.47
C ARG A 262 8.00 -12.02 25.46
N PRO A 263 7.42 -11.81 24.25
CA PRO A 263 7.63 -12.72 23.14
C PRO A 263 9.01 -12.45 22.51
N ASP A 264 9.82 -13.50 22.40
CA ASP A 264 11.12 -13.53 21.74
C ASP A 264 11.05 -13.06 20.29
N HIS A 265 11.91 -12.11 19.92
CA HIS A 265 12.16 -11.66 18.54
C HIS A 265 12.78 -12.75 17.64
N GLY A 266 13.00 -13.98 18.14
CA GLY A 266 13.58 -15.09 17.39
C GLY A 266 12.61 -15.83 16.45
N VAL A 267 11.29 -15.62 16.58
CA VAL A 267 10.30 -16.40 15.80
C VAL A 267 10.06 -15.82 14.39
N TYR A 268 10.32 -14.53 14.18
CA TYR A 268 10.01 -13.83 12.92
C TYR A 268 10.95 -14.20 11.76
N ILE A 269 12.22 -14.50 12.07
CA ILE A 269 13.21 -14.88 11.04
C ILE A 269 13.02 -16.34 10.61
N GLN A 270 12.55 -17.22 11.50
CA GLN A 270 12.37 -18.64 11.16
C GLN A 270 11.19 -18.87 10.19
N LEU A 271 10.17 -17.99 10.21
CA LEU A 271 9.06 -18.04 9.25
C LEU A 271 9.46 -17.58 7.84
N GLN A 272 10.37 -16.60 7.73
CA GLN A 272 10.88 -16.15 6.42
C GLN A 272 11.76 -17.20 5.73
N VAL A 273 12.54 -17.98 6.49
CA VAL A 273 13.35 -19.08 5.94
C VAL A 273 12.47 -20.25 5.48
N ASN A 274 11.41 -20.59 6.21
CA ASN A 274 10.54 -21.73 5.86
C ASN A 274 9.72 -21.49 4.58
N ILE A 275 9.29 -20.24 4.32
CA ILE A 275 8.55 -19.89 3.09
C ILE A 275 9.47 -19.93 1.86
N LEU A 276 10.71 -19.45 1.97
CA LEU A 276 11.72 -19.54 0.91
C LEU A 276 12.15 -20.99 0.62
N THR A 277 12.25 -21.83 1.66
CA THR A 277 12.62 -23.25 1.49
C THR A 277 11.49 -24.06 0.83
N ALA A 278 10.22 -23.74 1.12
CA ALA A 278 9.08 -24.38 0.45
C ALA A 278 8.94 -24.00 -1.04
N GLN A 279 9.40 -22.81 -1.46
CA GLN A 279 9.41 -22.41 -2.87
C GLN A 279 10.54 -23.05 -3.68
N LEU A 280 11.68 -23.39 -3.06
CA LEU A 280 12.80 -24.06 -3.73
C LEU A 280 12.56 -25.56 -3.95
N GLU A 281 11.88 -26.26 -3.04
CA GLU A 281 11.61 -27.71 -3.18
C GLU A 281 10.52 -28.02 -4.23
N LEU A 282 9.61 -27.08 -4.53
CA LEU A 282 8.62 -27.21 -5.60
C LEU A 282 9.19 -26.98 -7.02
N THR A 283 10.46 -26.57 -7.13
CA THR A 283 11.15 -26.32 -8.41
C THR A 283 12.06 -27.50 -8.82
N ARG A 284 12.01 -28.64 -8.11
CA ARG A 284 12.88 -29.81 -8.35
C ARG A 284 12.15 -31.11 -8.71
N ILE A 285 10.87 -31.04 -9.05
CA ILE A 285 10.09 -32.16 -9.63
C ILE A 285 9.70 -31.75 -11.05
#